data_AF-X1A0V9-F1
#
_entry.id   AF-X1A0V9-F1
#
_cell.length_a   1.000
_cell.length_b   1.000
_cell.length_c   1.000
_cell.angle_alpha   90.00
_cell.angle_beta   90.00
_cell.angle_gamma   90.00
#
_symmetry.space_group_name_H-M   'P 1'
#
loop_
_entity.id
_entity.type
_entity.pdbx_description
1 polymer ?
#
loop_
_entity_poly.entity_id
_entity_poly.type
_entity_poly.pdbx_seq_one_letter_code
_entity_poly.pdbx_strand_id
1 'polypeptide(L)'
;EKSKLDEEIKKKTKKIFFNIAQAESKIHQKEIDKIHFHEIGGLDSIIDITSAVIGIKTLGIEEIHSSALPVGKGFVKCAHGVIPVPTPATLELLKNIPTYSGGIESEMITPTGAAIISTLAKSFGKRPLMKIKRIGYGAGEKEFNIPNLLRVSIGDKILKDENLKDGYVSDEAVLIETNIDDINPQ
;
A
#
# COMPACT_ATOMS: atom_id res chain seq x y z
N GLU A 1 -7.32 -17.47 -12.75
CA GLU A 1 -8.57 -17.25 -13.52
C GLU A 1 -9.64 -18.29 -13.23
N LYS A 2 -9.31 -19.59 -13.26
CA LYS A 2 -10.24 -20.69 -12.91
C LYS A 2 -10.64 -20.78 -11.42
N SER A 3 -10.23 -19.81 -10.60
CA SER A 3 -10.54 -19.80 -9.16
C SER A 3 -12.01 -19.42 -8.94
N LYS A 4 -12.62 -19.97 -7.88
CA LYS A 4 -13.99 -19.64 -7.44
C LYS A 4 -14.05 -18.40 -6.54
N LEU A 5 -12.93 -17.72 -6.32
CA LEU A 5 -12.88 -16.47 -5.56
C LEU A 5 -13.76 -15.40 -6.21
N ASP A 6 -14.26 -14.49 -5.37
CA ASP A 6 -14.99 -13.31 -5.78
C ASP A 6 -14.19 -12.45 -6.78
N GLU A 7 -14.87 -11.83 -7.75
CA GLU A 7 -14.23 -11.09 -8.83
C GLU A 7 -13.45 -9.85 -8.36
N GLU A 8 -13.91 -9.19 -7.30
CA GLU A 8 -13.19 -8.07 -6.71
C GLU A 8 -11.87 -8.52 -6.09
N ILE A 9 -11.89 -9.68 -5.43
CA ILE A 9 -10.68 -10.30 -4.85
C ILE A 9 -9.70 -10.60 -5.98
N LYS A 10 -10.16 -11.27 -7.04
CA LYS A 10 -9.33 -11.56 -8.22
C LYS A 10 -8.74 -10.29 -8.83
N LYS A 11 -9.56 -9.24 -8.99
CA LYS A 11 -9.13 -7.96 -9.57
C LYS A 11 -8.06 -7.29 -8.72
N LYS A 12 -8.26 -7.17 -7.41
CA LYS A 12 -7.30 -6.57 -6.47
C LYS A 12 -6.00 -7.39 -6.40
N THR A 13 -6.08 -8.71 -6.26
CA THR A 13 -4.91 -9.60 -6.27
C THR A 13 -4.11 -9.47 -7.57
N LYS A 14 -4.78 -9.52 -8.74
CA LYS A 14 -4.12 -9.33 -10.04
C LYS A 14 -3.43 -7.97 -10.14
N LYS A 15 -4.06 -6.90 -9.63
CA LYS A 15 -3.46 -5.55 -9.63
C LYS A 15 -2.18 -5.50 -8.80
N ILE A 16 -2.15 -6.15 -7.63
CA ILE A 16 -0.94 -6.21 -6.79
C ILE A 16 0.18 -6.96 -7.52
N PHE A 17 -0.10 -8.14 -8.07
CA PHE A 17 0.88 -8.89 -8.87
C PHE A 17 1.37 -8.13 -10.10
N PHE A 18 0.48 -7.40 -10.76
CA PHE A 18 0.84 -6.58 -11.91
C PHE A 18 1.80 -5.45 -11.52
N ASN A 19 1.58 -4.79 -10.38
CA ASN A 19 2.50 -3.76 -9.87
C ASN A 19 3.87 -4.34 -9.52
N ILE A 20 3.92 -5.55 -8.94
CA ILE A 20 5.17 -6.29 -8.71
C ILE A 20 5.87 -6.57 -10.05
N ALA A 21 5.14 -7.09 -11.04
CA ALA A 21 5.69 -7.36 -12.37
C ALA A 21 6.26 -6.10 -13.04
N GLN A 22 5.58 -4.96 -12.91
CA GLN A 22 6.08 -3.68 -13.41
C GLN A 22 7.39 -3.26 -12.71
N ALA A 23 7.49 -3.44 -11.39
CA ALA A 23 8.69 -3.12 -10.65
C ALA A 23 9.88 -4.00 -11.10
N GLU A 24 9.67 -5.31 -11.15
CA GLU A 24 10.66 -6.29 -11.60
C GLU A 24 11.07 -6.05 -13.07
N SER A 25 10.12 -5.69 -13.94
CA SER A 25 10.35 -5.41 -15.37
C SER A 25 11.41 -4.35 -15.54
N LYS A 26 11.26 -3.29 -14.75
CA LYS A 26 12.13 -2.12 -14.80
C LYS A 26 13.51 -2.40 -14.24
N ILE A 27 13.59 -3.13 -13.13
CA ILE A 27 14.86 -3.49 -12.50
C ILE A 27 15.67 -4.43 -13.39
N HIS A 28 14.99 -5.40 -14.00
CA HIS A 28 15.62 -6.39 -14.87
C HIS A 28 15.73 -5.95 -16.34
N GLN A 29 15.16 -4.80 -16.71
CA GLN A 29 15.10 -4.30 -18.09
C GLN A 29 14.54 -5.35 -19.06
N LYS A 30 13.47 -6.03 -18.64
CA LYS A 30 12.79 -7.07 -19.41
C LYS A 30 11.32 -6.72 -19.56
N GLU A 31 10.71 -7.16 -20.65
CA GLU A 31 9.25 -7.11 -20.82
C GLU A 31 8.55 -7.88 -19.69
N ILE A 32 7.40 -7.37 -19.24
CA ILE A 32 6.61 -7.96 -18.14
C ILE A 32 6.34 -9.45 -18.37
N ASP A 33 6.00 -9.85 -19.60
CA ASP A 33 5.67 -11.23 -19.95
C ASP A 33 6.87 -12.19 -19.90
N LYS A 34 8.10 -11.64 -19.84
CA LYS A 34 9.37 -12.39 -19.76
C LYS A 34 9.97 -12.38 -18.36
N ILE A 35 9.25 -11.87 -17.36
CA ILE A 35 9.71 -11.87 -15.99
C ILE A 35 9.48 -13.23 -15.36
N HIS A 36 10.55 -13.75 -14.79
CA HIS A 36 10.47 -14.81 -13.82
C HIS A 36 10.59 -14.15 -12.45
N PHE A 37 9.53 -14.25 -11.66
CA PHE A 37 9.56 -13.75 -10.30
C PHE A 37 10.51 -14.63 -9.48
N HIS A 38 11.65 -14.08 -9.08
CA HIS A 38 12.63 -14.83 -8.30
C HIS A 38 12.30 -14.83 -6.80
N GLU A 39 11.62 -13.79 -6.30
CA GLU A 39 11.36 -13.60 -4.87
C GLU A 39 9.86 -13.50 -4.53
N ILE A 40 9.01 -13.05 -5.47
CA ILE A 40 7.62 -12.64 -5.18
C ILE A 40 6.57 -13.46 -5.98
N GLY A 41 6.99 -14.50 -6.70
CA GLY A 41 6.10 -15.39 -7.48
C GLY A 41 5.99 -16.80 -6.94
N GLY A 42 6.55 -17.05 -5.75
CA GLY A 42 6.39 -18.30 -5.05
C GLY A 42 4.96 -18.49 -4.52
N LEU A 43 4.66 -19.71 -4.09
CA LEU A 43 3.39 -20.09 -3.47
C LEU A 43 3.07 -19.16 -2.28
N ASP A 44 4.08 -18.80 -1.48
CA ASP A 44 3.94 -17.97 -0.28
C ASP A 44 3.39 -16.58 -0.63
N SER A 45 3.93 -15.92 -1.66
CA SER A 45 3.44 -14.60 -2.09
C SER A 45 2.00 -14.65 -2.63
N ILE A 46 1.61 -15.75 -3.30
CA ILE A 46 0.23 -15.96 -3.73
C ILE A 46 -0.70 -16.07 -2.53
N ILE A 47 -0.32 -16.84 -1.52
CA ILE A 47 -1.09 -17.01 -0.30
C ILE A 47 -1.18 -15.68 0.45
N ASP A 48 -0.07 -14.98 0.67
CA ASP A 48 -0.01 -13.72 1.42
C ASP A 48 -0.87 -12.64 0.78
N ILE A 49 -0.66 -12.36 -0.51
CA ILE A 49 -1.38 -11.30 -1.23
C ILE A 49 -2.86 -11.63 -1.29
N THR A 50 -3.21 -12.87 -1.67
CA THR A 50 -4.61 -13.26 -1.81
C THR A 50 -5.32 -13.27 -0.46
N SER A 51 -4.67 -13.75 0.60
CA SER A 51 -5.25 -13.78 1.95
C SER A 51 -5.42 -12.38 2.52
N ALA A 52 -4.47 -11.46 2.28
CA ALA A 52 -4.62 -10.06 2.67
C ALA A 52 -5.85 -9.42 2.00
N VAL A 53 -6.03 -9.62 0.69
CA VAL A 53 -7.18 -9.09 -0.05
C VAL A 53 -8.50 -9.72 0.43
N ILE A 54 -8.52 -11.04 0.66
CA ILE A 54 -9.68 -11.73 1.25
C ILE A 54 -10.00 -11.12 2.61
N GLY A 55 -9.01 -10.99 3.50
CA GLY A 55 -9.19 -10.45 4.85
C GLY A 55 -9.75 -9.03 4.84
N ILE A 56 -9.24 -8.16 3.97
CA ILE A 56 -9.75 -6.79 3.79
C ILE A 56 -11.23 -6.80 3.39
N LYS A 57 -11.62 -7.66 2.44
CA LYS A 57 -13.01 -7.78 2.01
C LYS A 57 -13.90 -8.39 3.08
N THR A 58 -13.46 -9.46 3.73
CA THR A 58 -14.20 -10.13 4.81
C THR A 58 -14.43 -9.21 6.00
N LEU A 59 -13.48 -8.32 6.31
CA LEU A 59 -13.62 -7.31 7.36
C LEU A 59 -14.49 -6.11 6.95
N GLY A 60 -14.93 -6.03 5.68
CA GLY A 60 -15.74 -4.93 5.18
C GLY A 60 -14.99 -3.60 5.10
N ILE A 61 -13.68 -3.62 4.84
CA ILE A 61 -12.86 -2.40 4.80
C ILE A 61 -13.02 -1.70 3.44
N GLU A 62 -13.51 -0.46 3.49
CA GLU A 62 -13.74 0.38 2.30
C GLU A 62 -12.52 1.23 1.93
N GLU A 63 -11.87 1.84 2.93
CA GLU A 63 -10.70 2.70 2.76
C GLU A 63 -9.55 2.25 3.65
N ILE A 64 -8.34 2.20 3.09
CA ILE A 64 -7.10 1.93 3.82
C ILE A 64 -6.26 3.21 3.83
N HIS A 65 -5.82 3.64 5.01
CA HIS A 65 -4.90 4.75 5.17
C HIS A 65 -3.67 4.28 5.92
N SER A 66 -2.48 4.62 5.42
CA SER A 66 -1.22 4.23 6.04
C SER A 66 -0.46 5.46 6.53
N SER A 67 0.29 5.32 7.61
CA SER A 67 1.35 6.29 7.91
C SER A 67 2.49 6.16 6.91
N ALA A 68 3.50 7.04 7.02
CA ALA A 68 4.77 6.81 6.34
C ALA A 68 5.31 5.39 6.69
N LEU A 69 6.02 4.78 5.75
CA LEU A 69 6.47 3.39 5.86
C LEU A 69 7.93 3.29 6.34
N PRO A 70 8.25 2.38 7.28
CA PRO A 70 9.62 2.13 7.71
C PRO A 70 10.36 1.25 6.70
N VAL A 71 11.49 1.71 6.15
CA VAL A 71 12.24 0.94 5.11
C VAL A 71 13.44 0.14 5.63
N GLY A 72 13.93 0.42 6.84
CA GLY A 72 15.13 -0.24 7.40
C GLY A 72 16.45 0.26 6.80
N LYS A 73 17.53 -0.49 6.99
CA LYS A 73 18.88 -0.27 6.40
C LYS A 73 19.68 -1.57 6.36
N GLY A 74 20.85 -1.54 5.73
CA GLY A 74 21.80 -2.66 5.71
C GLY A 74 21.70 -3.46 4.43
N PHE A 75 21.88 -4.78 4.51
CA PHE A 75 21.85 -5.68 3.37
C PHE A 75 21.00 -6.92 3.67
N VAL A 76 20.39 -7.49 2.64
CA VAL A 76 19.66 -8.75 2.71
C VAL A 76 20.22 -9.74 1.69
N LYS A 77 20.23 -11.03 2.04
CA LYS A 77 20.60 -12.11 1.13
C LYS A 77 19.36 -12.68 0.46
N CYS A 78 19.33 -12.66 -0.86
CA CYS A 78 18.20 -13.12 -1.66
C CYS A 78 18.68 -13.85 -2.93
N ALA A 79 17.77 -14.14 -3.85
CA ALA A 79 18.09 -14.84 -5.12
C ALA A 79 19.08 -14.04 -5.99
N HIS A 80 19.14 -12.72 -5.80
CA HIS A 80 20.04 -11.80 -6.50
C HIS A 80 21.36 -11.57 -5.75
N GLY A 81 21.67 -12.40 -4.75
CA GLY A 81 22.86 -12.25 -3.91
C GLY A 81 22.61 -11.37 -2.70
N VAL A 82 23.62 -10.58 -2.32
CA VAL A 82 23.52 -9.65 -1.18
C VAL A 82 23.24 -8.25 -1.72
N ILE A 83 22.08 -7.70 -1.40
CA ILE A 83 21.61 -6.42 -1.94
C ILE A 83 21.25 -5.45 -0.81
N PRO A 84 21.36 -4.13 -1.04
CA PRO A 84 21.05 -3.14 -0.01
C PRO A 84 19.55 -3.16 0.35
N VAL A 85 19.25 -2.80 1.60
CA VAL A 85 17.91 -2.56 2.12
C VAL A 85 17.64 -1.05 2.15
N PRO A 86 16.46 -0.59 1.68
CA PRO A 86 15.41 -1.38 1.02
C PRO A 86 15.85 -1.92 -0.36
N THR A 87 15.33 -3.10 -0.71
CA THR A 87 15.65 -3.79 -1.97
C THR A 87 15.19 -2.98 -3.18
N PRO A 88 15.80 -3.15 -4.38
CA PRO A 88 15.42 -2.39 -5.58
C PRO A 88 13.92 -2.51 -5.92
N ALA A 89 13.35 -3.71 -5.80
CA ALA A 89 11.91 -3.96 -6.03
C ALA A 89 11.04 -3.18 -5.05
N THR A 90 11.39 -3.22 -3.76
CA THR A 90 10.71 -2.44 -2.72
C THR A 90 10.80 -0.94 -3.00
N LEU A 91 11.97 -0.42 -3.36
CA LEU A 91 12.14 1.00 -3.70
C LEU A 91 11.30 1.43 -4.90
N GLU A 92 11.23 0.59 -5.94
CA GLU A 92 10.40 0.88 -7.11
C GLU A 92 8.91 0.92 -6.75
N LEU A 93 8.44 -0.03 -5.93
CA LEU A 93 7.06 -0.11 -5.45
C LEU A 93 6.66 1.05 -4.53
N LEU A 94 7.63 1.65 -3.84
CA LEU A 94 7.43 2.74 -2.89
C LEU A 94 7.67 4.14 -3.48
N LYS A 95 7.85 4.26 -4.81
CA LYS A 95 7.99 5.57 -5.45
C LYS A 95 6.80 6.47 -5.17
N ASN A 96 7.09 7.73 -4.82
CA ASN A 96 6.11 8.74 -4.42
C ASN A 96 5.33 8.42 -3.12
N ILE A 97 5.75 7.40 -2.35
CA ILE A 97 5.17 7.08 -1.05
C ILE A 97 6.10 7.61 0.06
N PRO A 98 5.58 8.32 1.08
CA PRO A 98 6.36 8.74 2.23
C PRO A 98 6.99 7.55 2.96
N THR A 99 8.32 7.57 3.08
CA THR A 99 9.10 6.57 3.80
C THR A 99 10.01 7.22 4.83
N TYR A 100 10.43 6.45 5.83
CA TYR A 100 11.44 6.88 6.81
C TYR A 100 12.30 5.69 7.21
N SER A 101 13.51 5.97 7.71
CA SER A 101 14.37 4.97 8.31
C SER A 101 14.46 5.20 9.83
N GLY A 102 14.04 4.20 10.60
CA GLY A 102 14.15 4.20 12.07
C GLY A 102 15.50 3.68 12.58
N GLY A 103 16.47 3.46 11.70
CA GLY A 103 17.80 2.96 12.07
C GLY A 103 17.92 1.46 12.29
N ILE A 104 16.84 0.67 12.10
CA ILE A 104 16.84 -0.79 12.22
C ILE A 104 17.61 -1.42 11.05
N GLU A 105 18.64 -2.20 11.37
CA GLU A 105 19.50 -2.91 10.42
C GLU A 105 18.86 -4.23 9.94
N SER A 106 17.70 -4.10 9.32
CA SER A 106 16.99 -5.21 8.67
C SER A 106 15.99 -4.67 7.66
N GLU A 107 15.53 -5.53 6.75
CA GLU A 107 14.35 -5.26 5.93
C GLU A 107 13.10 -5.18 6.83
N MET A 108 12.59 -3.95 6.98
CA MET A 108 11.39 -3.60 7.77
C MET A 108 10.10 -3.66 6.94
N ILE A 109 10.21 -3.48 5.63
CA ILE A 109 9.12 -3.64 4.68
C ILE A 109 9.61 -4.54 3.54
N THR A 110 8.94 -5.68 3.38
CA THR A 110 9.24 -6.64 2.32
C THR A 110 8.64 -6.16 0.99
N PRO A 111 9.12 -6.66 -0.16
CA PRO A 111 8.49 -6.36 -1.44
C PRO A 111 6.99 -6.71 -1.48
N THR A 112 6.59 -7.83 -0.87
CA THR A 112 5.19 -8.24 -0.75
C THR A 112 4.37 -7.23 0.05
N GLY A 113 4.86 -6.81 1.23
CA GLY A 113 4.20 -5.80 2.06
C GLY A 113 4.09 -4.46 1.35
N ALA A 114 5.16 -4.02 0.69
CA ALA A 114 5.19 -2.80 -0.12
C ALA A 114 4.16 -2.85 -1.25
N ALA A 115 4.08 -3.94 -2.00
CA ALA A 115 3.13 -4.10 -3.09
C ALA A 115 1.67 -4.09 -2.61
N ILE A 116 1.36 -4.76 -1.49
CA ILE A 116 0.02 -4.77 -0.92
C ILE A 116 -0.38 -3.35 -0.50
N ILE A 117 0.44 -2.68 0.32
CA ILE A 117 0.06 -1.39 0.88
C ILE A 117 0.05 -0.28 -0.18
N SER A 118 1.02 -0.26 -1.10
CA SER A 118 1.07 0.75 -2.18
C SER A 118 -0.10 0.63 -3.15
N THR A 119 -0.62 -0.59 -3.33
CA THR A 119 -1.75 -0.85 -4.24
C THR A 119 -3.11 -0.57 -3.61
N LEU A 120 -3.26 -0.87 -2.32
CA LEU A 120 -4.56 -0.87 -1.63
C LEU A 120 -4.81 0.39 -0.77
N ALA A 121 -3.77 1.09 -0.32
CA ALA A 121 -3.94 2.30 0.47
C ALA A 121 -4.50 3.44 -0.41
N LYS A 122 -5.51 4.15 0.11
CA LYS A 122 -6.08 5.36 -0.46
C LYS A 122 -5.17 6.57 -0.27
N SER A 123 -4.48 6.66 0.87
CA SER A 123 -3.50 7.70 1.12
C SER A 123 -2.43 7.30 2.13
N PHE A 124 -1.31 8.02 2.09
CA PHE A 124 -0.19 7.91 3.01
C PHE A 124 0.01 9.21 3.77
N GLY A 125 0.19 9.13 5.09
CA GLY A 125 0.47 10.30 5.94
C GLY A 125 -0.30 10.27 7.25
N LYS A 126 -0.96 11.39 7.59
CA LYS A 126 -1.73 11.49 8.83
C LYS A 126 -2.96 10.58 8.75
N ARG A 127 -3.19 9.84 9.83
CA ARG A 127 -4.42 9.05 10.00
C ARG A 127 -5.63 10.00 9.92
N PRO A 128 -6.69 9.66 9.17
CA PRO A 128 -7.90 10.47 9.13
C PRO A 128 -8.55 10.53 10.52
N LEU A 129 -9.36 11.56 10.74
CA LEU A 129 -10.20 11.62 11.93
C LEU A 129 -11.19 10.45 11.88
N MET A 130 -11.19 9.62 12.92
CA MET A 130 -12.01 8.40 12.95
C MET A 130 -12.30 7.96 14.39
N LYS A 131 -13.43 7.26 14.58
CA LYS A 131 -13.73 6.52 15.81
C LYS A 131 -13.22 5.09 15.66
N ILE A 132 -12.16 4.74 16.38
CA ILE A 132 -11.62 3.37 16.36
C ILE A 132 -12.63 2.42 17.04
N LYS A 133 -12.99 1.34 16.35
CA LYS A 133 -13.84 0.27 16.87
C LYS A 133 -13.07 -0.99 17.26
N ARG A 134 -12.00 -1.31 16.52
CA ARG A 134 -11.20 -2.52 16.72
C ARG A 134 -9.72 -2.23 16.46
N ILE A 135 -8.86 -2.95 17.15
CA ILE A 135 -7.40 -2.88 16.99
C ILE A 135 -6.87 -4.31 16.89
N GLY A 136 -6.00 -4.55 15.92
CA GLY A 136 -5.31 -5.81 15.74
C GLY A 136 -3.80 -5.61 15.65
N TYR A 137 -3.05 -6.63 16.07
CA TYR A 137 -1.60 -6.67 15.99
C TYR A 137 -1.18 -7.96 15.29
N GLY A 138 -0.31 -7.86 14.30
CA GLY A 138 0.40 -8.99 13.69
C GLY A 138 1.87 -8.91 14.04
N ALA A 139 2.44 -9.98 14.58
CA ALA A 139 3.85 -10.05 14.91
C ALA A 139 4.66 -10.59 13.73
N GLY A 140 5.80 -9.94 13.44
CA GLY A 140 6.80 -10.49 12.54
C GLY A 140 7.73 -11.46 13.27
N GLU A 141 8.46 -12.27 12.50
CA GLU A 141 9.34 -13.33 13.04
C GLU A 141 10.69 -12.80 13.54
N LYS A 142 11.12 -11.63 13.06
CA LYS A 142 12.41 -11.02 13.45
C LYS A 142 12.30 -10.31 14.79
N GLU A 143 13.35 -10.39 15.59
CA GLU A 143 13.49 -9.65 16.85
C GLU A 143 14.31 -8.38 16.67
N PHE A 144 13.83 -7.27 17.23
CA PHE A 144 14.50 -5.97 17.21
C PHE A 144 14.50 -5.35 18.62
N ASN A 145 15.20 -4.22 18.77
CA ASN A 145 15.14 -3.39 19.99
C ASN A 145 13.79 -2.67 20.19
N ILE A 146 12.92 -2.72 19.19
CA ILE A 146 11.53 -2.27 19.23
C ILE A 146 10.61 -3.45 18.88
N PRO A 147 9.33 -3.45 19.32
CA PRO A 147 8.40 -4.50 18.93
C PRO A 147 8.23 -4.60 17.41
N ASN A 148 8.47 -5.78 16.83
CA ASN A 148 8.24 -6.07 15.42
C ASN A 148 6.76 -6.38 15.17
N LEU A 149 5.92 -5.34 15.22
CA LEU A 149 4.47 -5.47 15.13
C LEU A 149 3.91 -4.59 14.01
N LEU A 150 3.03 -5.16 13.18
CA LEU A 150 2.08 -4.41 12.37
C LEU A 150 0.82 -4.17 13.20
N ARG A 151 0.43 -2.90 13.38
CA ARG A 151 -0.83 -2.52 14.03
C ARG A 151 -1.86 -2.06 13.00
N VAL A 152 -3.07 -2.61 13.10
CA VAL A 152 -4.22 -2.20 12.29
C VAL A 152 -5.31 -1.65 13.21
N SER A 153 -5.84 -0.47 12.88
CA SER A 153 -6.98 0.14 13.58
C SER A 153 -8.15 0.24 12.60
N ILE A 154 -9.28 -0.37 12.95
CA ILE A 154 -10.50 -0.39 12.14
C ILE A 154 -11.56 0.44 12.86
N GLY A 155 -12.29 1.26 12.12
CA GLY A 155 -13.32 2.13 12.67
C GLY A 155 -13.96 3.01 11.62
N ASP A 156 -14.85 3.88 12.06
CA ASP A 156 -15.60 4.75 11.17
C ASP A 156 -14.88 6.08 11.01
N LYS A 157 -14.69 6.52 9.76
CA LYS A 157 -14.20 7.84 9.43
C LYS A 157 -15.21 8.90 9.87
N ILE A 158 -14.74 9.91 10.58
CA ILE A 158 -15.57 11.07 10.93
C ILE A 158 -15.52 12.02 9.74
N LEU A 159 -16.64 12.11 9.02
CA LEU A 159 -16.78 13.03 7.88
C LEU A 159 -17.28 14.41 8.33
N LYS A 160 -18.01 14.44 9.45
CA LYS A 160 -18.57 15.65 10.05
C LYS A 160 -18.17 15.78 11.51
N ASP A 161 -17.57 16.90 11.88
CA ASP A 161 -17.32 17.25 13.28
C ASP A 161 -18.32 18.34 13.68
N GLU A 162 -19.18 18.03 14.65
CA GLU A 162 -20.23 18.94 15.13
C GLU A 162 -19.65 20.20 15.83
N ASN A 163 -18.35 20.21 16.14
CA ASN A 163 -17.65 21.38 16.70
C ASN A 163 -17.04 22.30 15.63
N LEU A 164 -17.05 21.91 14.35
CA LEU A 164 -16.60 22.74 13.24
C LEU A 164 -17.78 23.56 12.71
N LYS A 165 -17.58 24.87 12.49
CA LYS A 165 -18.64 25.83 12.08
C LYS A 165 -19.43 25.41 10.84
N ASP A 166 -18.77 24.71 9.90
CA ASP A 166 -19.37 24.21 8.66
C ASP A 166 -19.51 22.67 8.63
N GLY A 167 -19.18 22.02 9.75
CA GLY A 167 -19.51 20.61 9.99
C GLY A 167 -18.79 19.58 9.14
N TYR A 168 -17.77 19.90 8.33
CA TYR A 168 -16.97 18.92 7.57
C TYR A 168 -15.49 18.91 7.99
N VAL A 169 -14.89 17.72 8.07
CA VAL A 169 -13.48 17.52 8.50
C VAL A 169 -12.49 17.80 7.35
N SER A 170 -12.95 17.76 6.10
CA SER A 170 -12.25 18.28 4.93
C SER A 170 -13.26 18.82 3.93
N ASP A 171 -12.99 20.00 3.37
CA ASP A 171 -13.75 20.57 2.27
C ASP A 171 -12.76 20.93 1.16
N GLU A 172 -12.99 20.41 -0.06
CA GLU A 172 -12.16 20.70 -1.23
C GLU A 172 -13.03 21.51 -2.20
N ALA A 173 -12.93 22.84 -2.10
CA ALA A 173 -13.66 23.76 -2.96
C ALA A 173 -12.83 24.07 -4.21
N VAL A 174 -13.36 23.70 -5.38
CA VAL A 174 -12.76 24.06 -6.68
C VAL A 174 -13.59 25.20 -7.27
N LEU A 175 -12.98 26.38 -7.37
CA LEU A 175 -13.56 27.50 -8.12
C LEU A 175 -13.19 27.34 -9.59
N ILE A 176 -14.20 27.10 -10.43
CA ILE A 176 -14.06 27.16 -11.89
C ILE A 176 -14.67 28.50 -12.32
N GLU A 177 -13.81 29.47 -12.59
CA GLU A 177 -14.21 30.73 -13.20
C GLU A 177 -13.70 30.80 -14.64
N THR A 178 -14.52 31.33 -15.53
CA THR A 178 -14.13 31.71 -16.89
C THR A 178 -14.79 33.05 -17.20
N ASN A 179 -14.07 33.94 -17.87
CA ASN A 179 -14.64 35.18 -18.37
C ASN A 179 -15.09 34.94 -19.81
N ILE A 180 -16.35 35.27 -20.12
CA ILE A 180 -16.87 35.17 -21.48
C ILE A 180 -16.96 36.58 -22.04
N ASP A 181 -15.95 36.95 -22.81
CA ASP A 181 -15.97 38.14 -23.66
C ASP A 181 -16.29 37.66 -25.09
N ASP A 182 -17.35 38.19 -25.70
CA ASP A 182 -17.92 37.81 -27.01
C ASP A 182 -18.71 36.48 -27.13
N ILE A 183 -19.87 36.38 -26.45
CA ILE A 183 -20.93 35.47 -26.92
C ILE A 183 -21.65 36.10 -28.11
N ASN A 184 -21.46 35.51 -29.29
CA ASN A 184 -22.31 35.77 -30.46
C ASN A 184 -23.57 34.87 -30.35
N PRO A 185 -24.79 35.41 -30.47
CA PRO A 185 -26.01 34.62 -30.32
C PRO A 185 -26.35 33.92 -31.63
N GLN A 186 -25.83 32.70 -31.85
CA GLN A 186 -26.37 31.75 -32.83
C GLN A 186 -26.37 30.34 -32.24
#